data_AF-A0A2T6GFU0-F1
#
_entry.id   AF-A0A2T6GFU0-F1
#
_cell.length_a   1.000
_cell.length_b   1.000
_cell.length_c   1.000
_cell.angle_alpha   90.00
_cell.angle_beta   90.00
_cell.angle_gamma   90.00
#
_symmetry.space_group_name_H-M   'P 1'
#
loop_
_entity.id
_entity.type
_entity.pdbx_description
1 polymer ?
#
loop_
_entity_poly.entity_id
_entity_poly.type
_entity_poly.pdbx_seq_one_letter_code
_entity_poly.pdbx_strand_id
1 'polypeptide(L)'
;MLMTTAHLIANPCDDEEDNMAMLCCHSSQGEMFLMSRYPDEDELEITLDGEPSTLDGVKVTLSPTTLLIEIAAADADALNGADHLEIRHSTAASDLAEVELTLQNILKGTGTYISQLS
;
A
#
# COMPACT_ATOMS: atom_id res chain seq x y z
N MET A 1 12.13 -5.36 3.89
CA MET A 1 11.73 -6.49 3.01
C MET A 1 11.68 -6.00 1.56
N LEU A 2 11.82 -6.90 0.57
CA LEU A 2 11.76 -6.57 -0.86
C LEU A 2 10.81 -7.52 -1.61
N MET A 3 9.87 -6.96 -2.37
CA MET A 3 9.00 -7.68 -3.31
C MET A 3 9.18 -7.13 -4.73
N THR A 4 8.86 -7.94 -5.73
CA THR A 4 8.82 -7.50 -7.13
C THR A 4 7.52 -7.94 -7.76
N THR A 5 6.79 -6.99 -8.36
CA THR A 5 5.50 -7.23 -9.01
C THR A 5 5.50 -6.64 -10.43
N ALA A 6 4.65 -7.19 -11.29
CA ALA A 6 4.44 -6.61 -12.62
C ALA A 6 3.63 -5.31 -12.53
N HIS A 7 2.56 -5.31 -11.74
CA HIS A 7 1.58 -4.22 -11.67
C HIS A 7 1.05 -4.06 -10.26
N LEU A 8 0.93 -2.81 -9.83
CA LEU A 8 0.10 -2.41 -8.69
C LEU A 8 -1.34 -2.32 -9.18
N ILE A 9 -2.26 -2.91 -8.43
CA ILE A 9 -3.71 -2.87 -8.69
C ILE A 9 -4.30 -1.92 -7.66
N ALA A 10 -4.94 -0.85 -8.11
CA ALA A 10 -5.42 0.22 -7.27
C ALA A 10 -6.92 0.45 -7.52
N ASN A 11 -7.70 0.54 -6.46
CA ASN A 11 -9.08 1.00 -6.47
C ASN A 11 -9.21 2.14 -5.45
N PRO A 12 -9.35 3.40 -5.88
CA PRO A 12 -9.36 4.53 -4.97
C PRO A 12 -10.65 4.66 -4.16
N CYS A 13 -11.74 4.01 -4.60
CA CYS A 13 -13.08 4.17 -4.06
C CYS A 13 -13.92 2.97 -4.53
N ASP A 14 -13.88 1.88 -3.78
CA ASP A 14 -14.70 0.71 -4.06
C ASP A 14 -16.15 0.98 -3.63
N ASP A 15 -16.97 1.42 -4.59
CA ASP A 15 -18.37 1.76 -4.37
C ASP A 15 -19.21 0.55 -3.87
N GLU A 16 -18.75 -0.70 -4.10
CA GLU A 16 -19.41 -1.91 -3.61
C GLU A 16 -19.06 -2.19 -2.14
N GLU A 17 -17.90 -1.71 -1.68
CA GLU A 17 -17.36 -1.90 -0.32
C GLU A 17 -17.28 -0.55 0.42
N ASP A 18 -18.41 0.16 0.52
CA ASP A 18 -18.55 1.42 1.29
C ASP A 18 -17.49 2.52 0.97
N ASN A 19 -17.04 2.58 -0.29
CA ASN A 19 -15.99 3.48 -0.79
C ASN A 19 -14.59 3.18 -0.24
N MET A 20 -14.32 1.93 0.12
CA MET A 20 -13.00 1.48 0.58
C MET A 20 -11.93 1.77 -0.48
N ALA A 21 -10.81 2.36 -0.05
CA ALA A 21 -9.64 2.51 -0.90
C ALA A 21 -8.74 1.27 -0.73
N MET A 22 -8.29 0.69 -1.85
CA MET A 22 -7.57 -0.57 -1.85
C MET A 22 -6.39 -0.55 -2.84
N LEU A 23 -5.21 -0.92 -2.37
CA LEU A 23 -4.04 -1.18 -3.19
C LEU A 23 -3.58 -2.61 -2.96
N CYS A 24 -3.43 -3.41 -4.02
CA CYS A 24 -2.90 -4.76 -3.91
C CYS A 24 -1.87 -5.08 -5.00
N CYS A 25 -1.03 -6.09 -4.73
CA CYS A 25 -0.16 -6.67 -5.74
C CYS A 25 0.18 -8.11 -5.39
N HIS A 26 0.61 -8.86 -6.42
CA HIS A 26 1.19 -10.19 -6.26
C HIS A 26 2.65 -10.14 -6.68
N SER A 27 3.53 -10.71 -5.86
CA SER A 27 4.93 -10.85 -6.20
C SER A 27 5.13 -11.92 -7.27
N SER A 28 6.25 -11.86 -7.98
CA SER A 28 6.66 -12.90 -8.91
C SER A 28 6.88 -14.28 -8.25
N GLN A 29 6.95 -14.33 -6.92
CA GLN A 29 7.10 -15.54 -6.13
C GLN A 29 5.76 -16.04 -5.55
N GLY A 30 4.66 -15.31 -5.79
CA GLY A 30 3.31 -15.68 -5.36
C GLY A 30 2.87 -15.05 -4.03
N GLU A 31 3.70 -14.20 -3.42
CA GLU A 31 3.36 -13.45 -2.20
C GLU A 31 2.30 -12.39 -2.53
N MET A 32 1.35 -12.17 -1.64
CA MET A 32 0.30 -11.16 -1.77
C MET A 32 0.52 -10.04 -0.77
N PHE A 33 0.43 -8.81 -1.28
CA PHE A 33 0.35 -7.60 -0.47
C PHE A 33 -0.96 -6.88 -0.75
N LEU A 34 -1.65 -6.49 0.32
CA LEU A 34 -2.86 -5.69 0.29
C LEU A 34 -2.74 -4.57 1.33
N MET A 35 -3.08 -3.35 0.94
CA MET A 35 -3.26 -2.20 1.82
C MET A 35 -4.65 -1.65 1.56
N SER A 36 -5.45 -1.48 2.60
CA SER A 36 -6.80 -0.95 2.45
C SER A 36 -7.22 -0.10 3.64
N ARG A 37 -8.24 0.74 3.41
CA ARG A 37 -8.87 1.52 4.47
C ARG A 37 -10.25 2.03 4.04
N TYR A 38 -11.20 1.98 4.96
CA TYR A 38 -12.49 2.65 4.83
C TYR A 38 -12.38 4.15 5.11
N PRO A 39 -13.15 5.01 4.42
CA PRO A 39 -13.00 6.47 4.49
C PRO A 39 -13.28 7.07 5.89
N ASP A 40 -13.98 6.34 6.75
CA ASP A 40 -14.42 6.71 8.10
C ASP A 40 -13.64 6.03 9.23
N GLU A 41 -12.67 5.17 8.91
CA GLU A 41 -11.77 4.55 9.88
C GLU A 41 -10.54 5.42 10.13
N ASP A 42 -10.00 5.38 11.34
CA ASP A 42 -8.78 6.11 11.72
C ASP A 42 -7.49 5.27 11.57
N GLU A 43 -7.64 3.97 11.31
CA GLU A 43 -6.56 3.00 11.14
C GLU A 43 -6.57 2.46 9.70
N LEU A 44 -5.45 1.91 9.24
CA LEU A 44 -5.38 1.21 7.95
C LEU A 44 -5.01 -0.24 8.16
N GLU A 45 -5.39 -1.08 7.20
CA GLU A 45 -5.09 -2.51 7.22
C GLU A 45 -4.00 -2.84 6.19
N ILE A 46 -3.02 -3.63 6.60
CA ILE A 46 -2.04 -4.28 5.73
C ILE A 46 -2.17 -5.79 5.88
N THR A 47 -2.24 -6.49 4.76
CA THR A 47 -2.07 -7.94 4.71
C THR A 47 -0.82 -8.28 3.90
N LEU A 48 0.07 -9.06 4.49
CA LEU A 48 1.24 -9.63 3.84
C LEU A 48 1.26 -11.14 4.08
N ASP A 49 0.80 -11.91 3.10
CA ASP A 49 0.71 -13.38 3.17
C ASP A 49 0.16 -13.94 4.50
N GLY A 50 -1.12 -13.71 4.78
CA GLY A 50 -1.75 -14.28 5.96
C GLY A 50 -2.90 -13.45 6.51
N GLU A 51 -2.89 -13.26 7.82
CA GLU A 51 -3.89 -12.44 8.51
C GLU A 51 -3.57 -10.95 8.38
N PRO A 52 -4.61 -10.11 8.28
CA PRO A 52 -4.45 -8.67 8.27
C PRO A 52 -3.86 -8.15 9.58
N SER A 53 -3.12 -7.06 9.47
CA SER A 53 -2.62 -6.26 10.58
C SER A 53 -3.14 -4.84 10.46
N THR A 54 -3.64 -4.31 11.56
CA THR A 54 -4.13 -2.93 11.65
C THR A 54 -3.01 -2.02 12.16
N LEU A 55 -2.81 -0.87 11.50
CA LEU A 55 -1.74 0.07 11.80
C LEU A 55 -2.29 1.49 12.00
N ASP A 56 -1.79 2.16 13.03
CA ASP A 56 -2.13 3.56 13.37
C ASP A 56 -1.48 4.58 12.42
N GLY A 57 -0.47 4.16 11.66
CA GLY A 57 0.12 5.00 10.64
C GLY A 57 1.32 4.42 9.92
N VAL A 58 1.42 4.76 8.64
CA VAL A 58 2.49 4.32 7.75
C VAL A 58 3.00 5.50 6.92
N LYS A 59 4.25 5.41 6.49
CA LYS A 59 4.82 6.33 5.50
C LYS A 59 4.99 5.60 4.19
N VAL A 60 4.43 6.15 3.12
CA VAL A 60 4.50 5.59 1.78
C VAL A 60 5.18 6.57 0.83
N THR A 61 6.15 6.08 0.08
CA THR A 61 6.78 6.81 -1.03
C THR A 61 6.50 6.08 -2.33
N LEU A 62 5.88 6.76 -3.30
CA LEU A 62 5.64 6.23 -4.64
C LEU A 62 6.61 6.88 -5.65
N SER A 63 7.36 6.06 -6.37
CA SER A 63 8.25 6.43 -7.47
C SER A 63 7.82 5.71 -8.76
N PRO A 64 8.38 6.03 -9.94
CA PRO A 64 8.00 5.38 -11.19
C PRO A 64 8.19 3.85 -11.23
N THR A 65 9.07 3.31 -10.38
CA THR A 65 9.42 1.88 -10.37
C THR A 65 9.37 1.24 -8.98
N THR A 66 9.03 2.02 -7.95
CA THR A 66 9.14 1.58 -6.56
C THR A 66 8.00 2.15 -5.73
N LEU A 67 7.40 1.31 -4.90
CA LEU A 67 6.56 1.71 -3.78
C LEU A 67 7.30 1.31 -2.50
N LEU A 68 7.67 2.29 -1.68
CA LEU A 68 8.30 2.06 -0.39
C LEU A 68 7.27 2.31 0.72
N ILE A 69 7.09 1.32 1.59
CA ILE A 69 6.23 1.40 2.77
C ILE A 69 7.12 1.29 3.99
N GLU A 70 7.03 2.25 4.89
CA GLU A 70 7.77 2.31 6.15
C GLU A 70 6.73 2.32 7.29
N ILE A 71 6.94 1.46 8.29
CA ILE A 71 6.06 1.30 9.45
C ILE A 71 6.83 1.54 10.75
N ALA A 72 6.13 1.72 11.87
CA ALA A 72 6.82 1.84 13.16
C ALA A 72 7.45 0.51 13.56
N ALA A 73 8.56 0.55 14.29
CA ALA A 73 9.24 -0.66 14.76
C ALA A 73 8.36 -1.54 15.67
N ALA A 74 7.33 -0.96 16.31
CA ALA A 74 6.36 -1.69 17.12
C ALA A 74 5.41 -2.55 16.27
N ASP A 75 5.24 -2.20 14.99
CA ASP A 75 4.32 -2.87 14.06
C ASP A 75 5.04 -3.85 13.14
N ALA A 76 6.34 -4.09 13.37
CA ALA A 76 7.20 -4.88 12.47
C ALA A 76 6.65 -6.29 12.17
N ASP A 77 5.85 -6.86 13.07
CA ASP A 77 5.17 -8.14 12.86
C ASP A 77 4.26 -8.14 11.62
N ALA A 78 3.68 -6.99 11.25
CA ALA A 78 2.88 -6.82 10.03
C ALA A 78 3.69 -7.05 8.74
N LEU A 79 5.02 -6.92 8.79
CA LEU A 79 5.93 -7.11 7.66
C LEU A 79 6.99 -8.20 7.97
N ASN A 80 6.58 -9.27 8.66
CA ASN A 80 7.45 -10.41 9.01
C ASN A 80 8.74 -10.00 9.74
N GLY A 81 8.63 -9.04 10.65
CA GLY A 81 9.73 -8.50 11.46
C GLY A 81 10.53 -7.38 10.79
N ALA A 82 10.14 -6.91 9.60
CA ALA A 82 10.74 -5.76 8.95
C ALA A 82 10.00 -4.46 9.31
N ASP A 83 10.72 -3.34 9.34
CA ASP A 83 10.16 -1.99 9.51
C ASP A 83 9.84 -1.30 8.17
N HIS A 84 10.15 -1.95 7.05
CA HIS A 84 9.86 -1.46 5.72
C HIS A 84 9.62 -2.59 4.71
N LEU A 85 8.82 -2.28 3.70
CA LEU A 85 8.60 -3.09 2.50
C LEU A 85 8.89 -2.23 1.26
N GLU A 86 9.87 -2.64 0.47
CA GLU A 86 10.12 -2.09 -0.87
C GLU A 86 9.43 -3.00 -1.90
N ILE A 87 8.50 -2.46 -2.68
CA ILE A 87 7.87 -3.16 -3.80
C ILE A 87 8.38 -2.54 -5.10
N ARG A 88 9.17 -3.30 -5.85
CA ARG A 88 9.56 -2.93 -7.22
C ARG A 88 8.44 -3.30 -8.16
N HIS A 89 7.94 -2.34 -8.92
CA HIS A 89 6.84 -2.54 -9.85
C HIS A 89 7.19 -2.10 -11.26
N SER A 90 6.46 -2.66 -12.24
CA SER A 90 6.50 -2.24 -13.64
C SER A 90 5.16 -1.64 -14.10
N THR A 91 4.34 -1.15 -13.15
CA THR A 91 3.08 -0.43 -13.41
C THR A 91 3.28 0.63 -14.47
N ALA A 92 2.39 0.69 -15.47
CA ALA A 92 2.52 1.64 -16.56
C ALA A 92 2.30 3.07 -16.04
N ALA A 93 3.00 4.05 -16.64
CA ALA A 93 2.88 5.44 -16.23
C ALA A 93 1.46 6.00 -16.36
N SER A 94 0.63 5.46 -17.26
CA SER A 94 -0.80 5.79 -17.39
C SER A 94 -1.63 5.44 -16.16
N ASP A 95 -1.17 4.45 -15.39
CA ASP A 95 -1.94 3.86 -14.28
C ASP A 95 -1.45 4.42 -12.93
N LEU A 96 -0.27 5.07 -12.90
CA LEU A 96 0.30 5.63 -11.67
C LEU A 96 -0.54 6.76 -11.06
N ALA A 97 -1.35 7.46 -11.86
CA ALA A 97 -2.27 8.47 -11.35
C ALA A 97 -3.38 7.85 -10.48
N GLU A 98 -3.87 6.66 -10.84
CA GLU A 98 -4.86 5.92 -10.06
C GLU A 98 -4.22 5.36 -8.78
N VAL A 99 -3.00 4.82 -8.88
CA VAL A 99 -2.23 4.38 -7.71
C VAL A 99 -2.00 5.53 -6.72
N GLU A 100 -1.61 6.71 -7.21
CA GLU A 100 -1.41 7.90 -6.37
C GLU A 100 -2.71 8.31 -5.68
N LEU A 101 -3.83 8.37 -6.39
CA LEU A 101 -5.13 8.72 -5.80
C LEU A 101 -5.54 7.71 -4.70
N THR A 102 -5.37 6.41 -4.97
CA THR A 102 -5.67 5.35 -3.99
C THR A 102 -4.83 5.49 -2.73
N LEU A 103 -3.51 5.70 -2.87
CA LEU A 103 -2.62 5.91 -1.73
C LEU A 103 -2.97 7.17 -0.94
N GLN A 104 -3.34 8.26 -1.62
CA GLN A 104 -3.79 9.47 -0.96
C GLN A 104 -5.06 9.22 -0.14
N ASN A 105 -6.02 8.45 -0.67
CA ASN A 105 -7.25 8.11 0.04
C ASN A 105 -6.97 7.23 1.26
N ILE A 106 -6.18 6.17 1.11
CA ILE A 106 -5.78 5.28 2.23
C ILE A 106 -5.05 6.08 3.32
N LEU A 107 -4.12 6.97 2.96
CA LEU A 107 -3.23 7.60 3.94
C LEU A 107 -3.81 8.89 4.53
N LYS A 108 -4.96 9.37 4.05
CA LYS A 108 -5.56 10.63 4.48
C LYS A 108 -5.85 10.64 5.99
N GLY A 109 -5.08 11.38 6.77
CA GLY A 109 -5.29 11.51 8.22
C GLY A 109 -4.68 10.40 9.08
N THR A 110 -4.17 9.32 8.48
CA THR A 110 -3.57 8.18 9.20
C THR A 110 -2.11 7.97 8.83
N GLY A 111 -1.67 8.40 7.65
CA GLY A 111 -0.31 8.17 7.18
C GLY A 111 0.35 9.39 6.55
N THR A 112 1.55 9.16 6.02
CA THR A 112 2.29 10.15 5.23
C THR A 112 2.48 9.62 3.82
N TYR A 113 2.01 10.37 2.83
CA TYR A 113 2.25 10.08 1.42
C TYR A 113 3.32 10.99 0.83
N ILE A 114 4.26 10.42 0.09
CA ILE A 114 5.31 11.14 -0.66
C ILE A 114 5.29 10.68 -2.11
N SER A 115 5.09 11.61 -3.03
CA SER A 115 5.16 11.36 -4.48
C SER A 115 6.55 11.70 -5.03
N GLN A 116 7.08 10.82 -5.89
CA GLN A 116 8.32 10.99 -6.66
C GLN A 116 8.07 10.77 -8.16
N LEU A 117 6.83 10.96 -8.63
CA LEU A 117 6.45 10.78 -10.03
C LEU A 117 6.86 11.94 -10.97
N SER A 118 7.63 12.90 -10.45
CA SER A 118 8.08 14.13 -11.13
C SER A 118 9.16 13.92 -12.19
#